data_AF-A0A401IT01-F1
#
_entry.id   AF-A0A401IT01-F1
#
_cell.length_a   1.000
_cell.length_b   1.000
_cell.length_c   1.000
_cell.angle_alpha   90.00
_cell.angle_beta   90.00
_cell.angle_gamma   90.00
#
_symmetry.space_group_name_H-M   'P 1'
#
loop_
_entity.id
_entity.type
_entity.pdbx_description
1 polymer ?
#
loop_
_entity_poly.entity_id
_entity_poly.type
_entity_poly.pdbx_seq_one_letter_code
_entity_poly.pdbx_strand_id
1 'polypeptide(L)'
;MTLSDYYLAMEAYAIKRTLHREDIALQAWFNQTVQATKGSDKHPKPMYRKFDEFYNTEELEDEIRSSFEDDYVSERTKARDEQAAINERFAKLQEIKRRKGEK
;
A
#
# COMPACT_ATOMS: atom_id res chain seq x y z
N MET A 1 18.37 -9.78 -28.40
CA MET A 1 17.30 -9.06 -27.69
C MET A 1 16.09 -9.04 -28.59
N THR A 2 15.01 -9.67 -28.15
CA THR A 2 13.68 -9.50 -28.71
C THR A 2 13.00 -8.28 -28.08
N LEU A 3 11.84 -7.90 -28.61
CA LEU A 3 11.01 -6.85 -28.00
C LEU A 3 10.54 -7.23 -26.58
N SER A 4 10.27 -8.53 -26.34
CA SER A 4 9.94 -9.02 -25.00
C SER A 4 11.11 -8.88 -24.03
N ASP A 5 12.34 -9.20 -24.46
CA ASP A 5 13.54 -9.04 -23.62
C ASP A 5 13.76 -7.57 -23.25
N TYR A 6 13.44 -6.65 -24.17
CA TYR A 6 13.53 -5.22 -23.93
C TYR A 6 12.51 -4.75 -22.88
N TYR A 7 11.25 -5.15 -23.00
CA TYR A 7 10.21 -4.78 -22.02
C TYR A 7 10.52 -5.34 -20.63
N LEU A 8 10.98 -6.59 -20.54
CA LEU A 8 11.43 -7.19 -19.29
C LEU A 8 12.59 -6.42 -18.66
N ALA A 9 13.56 -5.99 -19.49
CA ALA A 9 14.68 -5.18 -19.00
C ALA A 9 14.22 -3.78 -18.53
N MET A 10 13.24 -3.17 -19.20
CA MET A 10 12.68 -1.89 -18.78
C MET A 10 11.90 -2.01 -17.46
N GLU A 11 11.10 -3.05 -17.30
CA GLU A 11 10.38 -3.35 -16.08
C GLU A 11 11.36 -3.51 -14.91
N ALA A 12 12.37 -4.38 -15.07
CA ALA A 12 13.40 -4.60 -14.05
C ALA A 12 14.15 -3.30 -13.70
N TYR A 13 14.43 -2.46 -14.70
CA TYR A 13 15.04 -1.16 -14.48
C TYR A 13 14.12 -0.20 -13.70
N ALA A 14 12.82 -0.18 -14.01
CA ALA A 14 11.83 0.62 -13.30
C ALA A 14 11.73 0.19 -11.83
N ILE A 15 11.65 -1.11 -11.56
CA ILE A 15 11.65 -1.66 -10.19
C ILE A 15 12.93 -1.25 -9.45
N LYS A 16 14.11 -1.43 -10.07
CA LYS A 16 15.38 -1.01 -9.47
C LYS A 16 15.42 0.48 -9.12
N ARG A 17 14.82 1.33 -9.97
CA ARG A 17 14.73 2.77 -9.73
C ARG A 17 13.80 3.08 -8.55
N THR A 18 12.72 2.32 -8.37
CA THR A 18 11.82 2.43 -7.23
C THR A 18 12.51 2.09 -5.92
N LEU A 19 13.30 1.01 -5.88
CA LEU A 19 14.13 0.69 -4.70
C LEU A 19 15.12 1.81 -4.36
N HIS A 20 15.74 2.42 -5.36
CA HIS A 20 16.61 3.57 -5.11
C HIS A 20 15.84 4.79 -4.55
N ARG A 21 14.60 5.00 -4.99
CA ARG A 21 13.75 6.06 -4.45
C ARG A 21 13.31 5.76 -3.02
N GLU A 22 13.11 4.49 -2.67
CA GLU A 22 12.85 4.06 -1.30
C GLU A 22 14.00 4.45 -0.37
N ASP A 23 15.26 4.22 -0.77
CA ASP A 23 16.42 4.65 0.02
C ASP A 23 16.41 6.16 0.29
N ILE A 24 16.09 6.95 -0.73
CA ILE A 24 15.98 8.41 -0.63
C ILE A 24 14.79 8.79 0.28
N ALA A 25 13.66 8.12 0.13
CA ALA A 25 12.48 8.32 0.95
C ALA A 25 12.78 7.96 2.42
N LEU A 26 13.55 6.91 2.68
CA LEU A 26 13.96 6.49 4.01
C LEU A 26 14.88 7.53 4.67
N GLN A 27 15.82 8.11 3.90
CA GLN A 27 16.61 9.25 4.37
C GLN A 27 15.71 10.46 4.70
N ALA A 28 14.76 10.78 3.81
CA ALA A 28 13.81 11.87 4.03
C ALA A 28 12.90 11.61 5.24
N TRP A 29 12.51 10.35 5.47
CA TRP A 29 11.71 9.92 6.60
C TRP A 29 12.42 10.14 7.93
N PHE A 30 13.70 9.77 8.01
CA PHE A 30 14.51 10.06 9.19
C PHE A 30 14.66 11.56 9.43
N ASN A 31 14.83 12.36 8.37
CA ASN A 31 14.83 13.81 8.50
C ASN A 31 13.46 14.37 8.92
N GLN A 32 12.37 13.74 8.48
CA GLN A 32 11.00 14.16 8.81
C GLN A 32 10.70 14.01 10.31
N THR A 33 11.24 12.98 10.98
CA THR A 33 11.08 12.81 12.44
C THR A 33 11.55 14.01 13.24
N VAL A 34 12.45 14.84 12.68
CA VAL A 34 12.99 16.05 13.30
C VAL A 34 12.06 17.27 13.13
N GLN A 35 11.14 17.27 12.15
CA GLN A 35 10.45 18.51 11.73
C GLN A 35 8.92 18.42 11.57
N ALA A 36 8.34 17.25 11.35
CA ALA A 36 6.91 17.14 10.98
C ALA A 36 6.05 16.59 12.11
N THR A 37 5.82 17.40 13.13
CA THR A 37 4.82 17.11 14.16
C THR A 37 3.52 17.88 13.89
N LYS A 38 2.39 17.17 13.83
CA LYS A 38 1.05 17.75 13.92
C LYS A 38 0.57 17.78 15.37
N GLY A 39 -0.28 18.74 15.71
CA GLY A 39 -0.88 18.85 17.04
C GLY A 39 -0.51 20.15 17.74
N SER A 40 -0.79 20.22 19.05
CA SER A 40 -0.39 21.37 19.87
C SER A 40 1.10 21.30 20.17
N ASP A 41 1.74 22.46 20.31
CA ASP A 41 3.13 22.62 20.74
C ASP A 41 3.47 21.83 22.03
N LYS A 42 2.47 21.61 22.90
CA LYS A 42 2.61 20.83 24.14
C LYS A 42 2.53 19.32 23.95
N HIS A 43 1.89 18.83 22.88
CA HIS A 43 1.69 17.41 22.59
C HIS A 43 1.85 17.13 21.08
N PRO A 44 3.07 17.31 20.55
CA PRO A 44 3.34 17.03 19.15
C PRO A 44 3.14 15.53 18.85
N LYS A 45 2.44 15.23 17.76
CA LYS A 45 2.29 13.88 17.20
C LYS A 45 2.96 13.84 15.83
N PRO A 46 3.69 12.77 15.49
CA PRO A 46 4.29 12.66 14.17
C PRO A 46 3.20 12.63 13.09
N MET A 47 3.46 13.31 11.96
CA MET A 47 2.53 13.45 10.83
C MET A 47 2.15 12.11 10.22
N TYR A 48 3.14 11.24 10.01
CA TYR A 48 2.95 9.84 9.65
C TYR A 48 3.47 8.98 10.81
N ARG A 49 2.85 7.82 11.03
CA ARG A 49 3.21 6.92 12.12
C ARG A 49 4.10 5.78 11.67
N LYS A 50 4.03 5.43 10.39
CA LYS A 50 4.77 4.36 9.74
C LYS A 50 5.39 4.88 8.46
N PHE A 51 6.46 4.23 8.02
CA PHE A 51 7.12 4.58 6.76
C PHE A 51 6.18 4.36 5.57
N ASP A 52 5.41 3.27 5.56
CA ASP A 52 4.47 2.95 4.46
C ASP A 52 3.36 4.00 4.26
N GLU A 53 3.09 4.83 5.28
CA GLU A 53 2.15 5.97 5.17
C GLU A 53 2.80 7.19 4.49
N PHE A 54 4.13 7.27 4.52
CA PHE A 54 4.94 8.31 3.88
C PHE A 54 5.38 7.90 2.46
N TYR A 55 5.83 6.67 2.29
CA TYR A 55 6.30 6.11 1.03
C TYR A 55 6.04 4.61 0.97
N ASN A 56 5.29 4.15 -0.04
CA ASN A 56 4.92 2.74 -0.19
C ASN A 56 5.55 2.16 -1.47
N THR A 57 6.68 1.50 -1.31
CA THR A 57 7.45 0.88 -2.40
C THR A 57 6.64 -0.21 -3.09
N GLU A 58 5.94 -1.04 -2.33
CA GLU A 58 5.10 -2.12 -2.85
C GLU A 58 3.97 -1.56 -3.74
N GLU A 59 3.41 -0.37 -3.45
CA GLU A 59 2.42 0.31 -4.30
C GLU A 59 2.96 0.68 -5.66
N LEU A 60 4.17 1.21 -5.68
CA LEU A 60 4.85 1.60 -6.90
C LEU A 60 5.31 0.39 -7.72
N GLU A 61 5.73 -0.70 -7.07
CA GLU A 61 6.06 -1.94 -7.77
C GLU A 61 4.83 -2.57 -8.44
N ASP A 62 3.70 -2.61 -7.75
CA ASP A 62 2.45 -3.13 -8.31
C ASP A 62 1.97 -2.26 -9.49
N GLU A 63 2.10 -0.93 -9.39
CA GLU A 63 1.79 -0.02 -10.50
C GLU A 63 2.70 -0.28 -11.71
N ILE A 64 4.02 -0.43 -11.47
CA ILE A 64 4.98 -0.77 -12.53
C ILE A 64 4.58 -2.08 -13.19
N ARG A 65 4.41 -3.16 -12.42
CA ARG A 65 4.06 -4.48 -12.96
C ARG A 65 2.75 -4.45 -13.76
N SER A 66 1.73 -3.76 -13.25
CA SER A 66 0.46 -3.59 -13.98
C SER A 66 0.58 -2.85 -15.31
N SER A 67 1.64 -2.06 -15.51
CA SER A 67 1.91 -1.36 -16.77
C SER A 67 2.68 -2.19 -17.81
N PHE A 68 3.35 -3.26 -17.38
CA PHE A 68 4.15 -4.14 -18.24
C PHE A 68 3.48 -5.52 -18.46
N GLU A 69 2.69 -5.98 -17.49
CA GLU A 69 2.02 -7.28 -17.49
C GLU A 69 0.49 -7.08 -17.49
N ASP A 70 -0.19 -7.47 -18.58
CA ASP A 70 -1.64 -7.28 -18.73
C ASP A 70 -2.48 -8.10 -17.72
N ASP A 71 -1.99 -9.28 -17.31
CA ASP A 71 -2.68 -10.20 -16.40
C ASP A 71 -2.23 -10.06 -14.93
N TYR A 72 -1.50 -8.98 -14.60
CA TYR A 72 -0.98 -8.79 -13.26
C TYR A 72 -2.09 -8.43 -12.26
N VAL A 73 -2.14 -9.17 -11.15
CA VAL A 73 -3.06 -8.89 -10.05
C VAL A 73 -2.28 -8.81 -8.74
N SER A 74 -2.27 -7.61 -8.15
CA SER A 74 -1.66 -7.34 -6.85
C SER A 74 -2.27 -8.21 -5.74
N GLU A 75 -1.40 -8.84 -4.95
CA GLU A 75 -1.80 -9.59 -3.75
C GLU A 75 -2.46 -8.69 -2.70
N ARG A 76 -2.09 -7.41 -2.61
CA ARG A 76 -2.72 -6.46 -1.69
C ARG A 76 -4.14 -6.13 -2.11
N THR A 77 -4.38 -5.99 -3.42
CA THR A 77 -5.74 -5.81 -3.94
C THR A 77 -6.60 -7.03 -3.63
N LYS A 78 -6.09 -8.24 -3.88
CA LYS A 78 -6.78 -9.49 -3.52
C LYS A 78 -7.10 -9.56 -2.02
N ALA A 79 -6.10 -9.35 -1.16
CA ALA A 79 -6.30 -9.39 0.29
C ALA A 79 -7.30 -8.35 0.78
N ARG A 80 -7.30 -7.15 0.19
CA ARG A 80 -8.25 -6.09 0.50
C ARG A 80 -9.67 -6.49 0.12
N ASP A 81 -9.86 -7.06 -1.07
CA ASP A 81 -11.16 -7.50 -1.56
C ASP A 81 -11.70 -8.68 -0.74
N GLU A 82 -10.85 -9.62 -0.37
CA GLU A 82 -11.19 -10.73 0.53
C GLU A 82 -11.65 -10.23 1.89
N GLN A 83 -10.91 -9.30 2.49
CA GLN A 83 -11.27 -8.71 3.78
C GLN A 83 -12.60 -7.95 3.70
N ALA A 84 -12.84 -7.22 2.61
CA ALA A 84 -14.11 -6.53 2.39
C ALA A 84 -15.29 -7.53 2.32
N ALA A 85 -15.13 -8.63 1.58
CA ALA A 85 -16.14 -9.68 1.48
C ALA A 85 -16.41 -10.36 2.83
N ILE A 86 -15.36 -10.62 3.63
CA ILE A 86 -15.50 -11.16 4.99
C ILE A 86 -16.27 -10.20 5.89
N ASN A 87 -15.92 -8.91 5.86
CA ASN A 87 -16.56 -7.88 6.67
C ASN A 87 -18.05 -7.73 6.31
N GLU A 88 -18.39 -7.75 5.02
CA GLU A 88 -19.78 -7.71 4.55
C GLU A 88 -20.58 -8.92 5.06
N ARG A 89 -20.01 -10.12 4.95
CA ARG A 89 -20.64 -11.35 5.47
C ARG A 89 -20.85 -11.28 6.98
N PHE A 90 -19.87 -10.79 7.70
CA PHE A 90 -19.96 -10.64 9.16
C PHE A 90 -21.05 -9.64 9.56
N ALA A 91 -21.15 -8.50 8.87
CA ALA A 91 -22.22 -7.53 9.09
C ALA A 91 -23.61 -8.15 8.87
N LYS A 92 -23.80 -8.89 7.76
CA LYS A 92 -25.05 -9.62 7.48
C LYS A 92 -25.39 -10.63 8.58
N LEU A 93 -24.40 -11.38 9.09
CA LEU A 93 -24.62 -12.32 10.19
C LEU A 93 -25.04 -11.62 11.47
N GLN A 94 -24.46 -10.46 11.80
CA GLN A 94 -24.86 -9.68 12.97
C GLN A 94 -26.31 -9.20 12.86
N GLU A 95 -26.73 -8.70 11.69
CA GLU A 95 -28.11 -8.30 11.47
C GLU A 95 -29.10 -9.47 11.64
N ILE A 96 -28.77 -10.64 11.11
CA ILE A 96 -29.59 -11.84 11.24
C ILE A 96 -29.70 -12.26 12.72
N LYS A 97 -28.60 -12.20 13.48
CA LYS A 97 -28.62 -12.48 14.92
C LYS A 97 -29.48 -11.49 15.68
N ARG A 98 -29.40 -10.18 15.36
CA ARG A 98 -30.25 -9.16 15.97
C ARG A 98 -31.73 -9.42 15.69
N ARG A 99 -32.09 -9.71 14.43
CA ARG A 99 -33.46 -10.07 14.02
C ARG A 99 -33.97 -11.36 14.67
N LYS A 100 -33.10 -12.33 14.97
CA LYS A 100 -33.48 -13.59 15.65
C LYS A 100 -33.57 -13.46 17.17
N GLY A 101 -32.85 -12.53 17.79
CA GLY A 101 -32.89 -12.28 19.24
C GLY A 101 -34.02 -11.34 19.69
N GLU A 102 -34.72 -10.68 18.75
CA GLU A 102 -35.90 -9.85 19.00
C GLU A 102 -37.23 -10.65 18.96
N LYS A 103 -37.17 -11.99 18.92
CA LYS A 103 -38.33 -12.91 19.07
C LYS A 103 -38.16 -13.74 20.34
#